data_AF-A0A1D2N330-F1
#
_entry.id   AF-A0A1D2N330-F1
#
_cell.length_a   1.000
_cell.length_b   1.000
_cell.length_c   1.000
_cell.angle_alpha   90.00
_cell.angle_beta   90.00
_cell.angle_gamma   90.00
#
_symmetry.space_group_name_H-M   'P 1'
#
loop_
_entity.id
_entity.type
_entity.pdbx_description
1 polymer ?
#
loop_
_entity_poly.entity_id
_entity_poly.type
_entity_poly.pdbx_seq_one_letter_code
_entity_poly.pdbx_strand_id
1 'polypeptide(L)'
;MINNKLHCYSLKMQHRMRPDIADLVVGSIYDELLNHDSVKRYPDVKGITKNVYFITHTEKESAESDSCSKSNAHEAKFIAGLCRYLVLQDYKPEQITVLTMYTGQMFLLKREILNTKTCQGVRITCVDNFQGEENDIILLSLVRSNTDGKIGFLSIDNRICVSLSRAKHGLYVVGNMSAMTNKSKTWRTIMDKLEAHDEYGEALELECQIHGTRTKVQTGQDFIKVPEGGCDQLCDTILP
;
A
#
# COMPACT_ATOMS: atom_id res chain seq x y z
N MET A 1 5.80 -0.65 26.44
CA MET A 1 6.74 0.36 26.99
C MET A 1 6.84 0.12 28.49
N ILE A 2 8.05 -0.02 29.05
CA ILE A 2 8.26 -0.19 30.49
C ILE A 2 8.52 1.20 31.07
N ASN A 3 7.66 1.66 31.97
CA ASN A 3 7.82 2.97 32.60
C ASN A 3 8.84 2.89 33.74
N ASN A 4 10.13 3.03 33.39
CA ASN A 4 11.24 3.01 34.35
C ASN A 4 11.67 4.41 34.83
N LYS A 5 10.86 5.46 34.61
CA LYS A 5 11.18 6.86 34.99
C LYS A 5 12.49 7.41 34.41
N LEU A 6 13.04 6.78 33.38
CA LEU A 6 14.22 7.27 32.66
C LEU A 6 13.77 8.28 31.60
N HIS A 7 14.46 9.42 31.52
CA HIS A 7 14.24 10.42 30.48
C HIS A 7 14.60 9.83 29.12
N CYS A 8 13.60 9.67 28.24
CA CYS A 8 13.79 9.29 26.85
C CYS A 8 13.72 10.55 25.98
N TYR A 9 14.76 10.81 25.20
CA TYR A 9 14.74 11.85 24.18
C TYR A 9 14.16 11.25 22.88
N SER A 10 13.06 11.82 22.39
CA SER A 10 12.45 11.40 21.12
C SER A 10 12.84 12.35 20.00
N LEU A 11 13.32 11.81 18.88
CA LEU A 11 13.54 12.59 17.67
C LEU A 11 12.19 12.88 17.02
N LYS A 12 11.83 14.16 16.95
CA LYS A 12 10.55 14.61 16.38
C LYS A 12 10.58 14.83 14.87
N MET A 13 11.75 14.93 14.25
CA MET A 13 11.88 15.24 12.82
C MET A 13 12.12 13.97 12.00
N GLN A 14 11.36 13.80 10.92
CA GLN A 14 11.46 12.69 9.98
C GLN A 14 11.96 13.15 8.61
N HIS A 15 12.76 12.30 7.95
CA HIS A 15 13.43 12.57 6.67
C HIS A 15 13.12 11.54 5.58
N ARG A 16 12.14 10.67 5.80
CA ARG A 16 11.87 9.49 4.98
C ARG A 16 10.65 9.65 4.09
N MET A 17 9.49 9.88 4.70
CA MET A 17 8.20 9.71 4.04
C MET A 17 7.64 11.07 3.64
N ARG A 18 6.88 11.13 2.53
CA ARG A 18 6.12 12.34 2.19
C ARG A 18 5.20 12.75 3.35
N PRO A 19 4.88 14.05 3.50
CA PRO A 19 3.98 14.55 4.53
C PRO A 19 2.63 13.81 4.58
N ASP A 20 2.06 13.47 3.43
CA ASP A 20 0.77 12.78 3.33
C ASP A 20 0.80 11.39 3.97
N ILE A 21 1.90 10.65 3.78
CA ILE A 21 2.12 9.35 4.42
C ILE A 21 2.37 9.53 5.92
N ALA A 22 3.14 10.55 6.31
CA ALA A 22 3.40 10.85 7.72
C ALA A 22 2.13 11.18 8.47
N ASP A 23 1.19 11.91 7.83
CA ASP A 23 -0.05 12.30 8.48
C ASP A 23 -0.86 11.07 8.94
N LEU A 24 -0.89 9.97 8.16
CA LEU A 24 -1.62 8.75 8.55
C LEU A 24 -1.20 8.17 9.92
N VAL A 25 0.07 8.33 10.29
CA VAL A 25 0.61 7.79 11.56
C VAL A 25 0.63 8.83 12.70
N VAL A 26 0.41 10.11 12.39
CA VAL A 26 0.30 11.19 13.37
C VAL A 26 -1.11 11.23 13.98
N GLY A 27 -1.21 11.39 15.30
CA GLY A 27 -2.46 11.38 16.06
C GLY A 27 -2.98 9.97 16.38
N SER A 28 -2.55 8.95 15.65
CA SER A 28 -2.90 7.55 15.89
C SER A 28 -1.77 6.78 16.60
N ILE A 29 -0.52 6.98 16.18
CA ILE A 29 0.66 6.28 16.70
C ILE A 29 1.67 7.26 17.31
N TYR A 30 1.90 8.39 16.64
CA TYR A 30 2.79 9.45 17.11
C TYR A 30 1.98 10.68 17.50
N ASP A 31 2.27 11.26 18.67
CA ASP A 31 1.64 12.51 19.09
C ASP A 31 2.05 13.68 18.19
N GLU A 32 3.32 13.73 17.79
CA GLU A 32 3.89 14.77 16.94
C GLU A 32 5.02 14.20 16.09
N LEU A 33 5.00 14.49 14.78
CA LEU A 33 6.06 14.14 13.84
C LEU A 33 6.23 15.27 12.82
N LEU A 34 7.39 15.92 12.84
CA LEU A 34 7.75 17.04 11.96
C LEU A 34 8.41 16.54 10.68
N ASN A 35 8.06 17.14 9.55
CA ASN A 35 8.58 16.76 8.23
C ASN A 35 9.75 17.66 7.82
N HIS A 36 10.91 17.07 7.54
CA HIS A 36 12.04 17.82 6.97
C HIS A 36 11.75 18.29 5.54
N ASP A 37 12.30 19.43 5.12
CA ASP A 37 11.99 20.01 3.80
C ASP A 37 12.38 19.13 2.61
N SER A 38 13.33 18.21 2.80
CA SER A 38 13.70 17.23 1.77
C SER A 38 12.53 16.37 1.32
N VAL A 39 11.64 15.98 2.24
CA VAL A 39 10.53 15.06 1.92
C VAL A 39 9.34 15.75 1.22
N LYS A 40 9.29 17.09 1.29
CA LYS A 40 8.27 17.91 0.63
C LYS A 40 8.52 18.06 -0.87
N ARG A 41 9.71 17.68 -1.35
CA ARG A 41 10.15 17.84 -2.74
C ARG A 41 10.17 16.53 -3.53
N TYR A 42 9.64 15.44 -2.96
CA TYR A 42 9.60 14.17 -3.67
C TYR A 42 8.58 14.25 -4.84
N PRO A 43 8.91 13.67 -6.01
CA PRO A 43 8.02 13.70 -7.18
C PRO A 43 6.81 12.81 -6.99
N ASP A 44 5.68 13.19 -7.57
CA ASP A 44 4.46 12.37 -7.56
C ASP A 44 4.70 10.99 -8.20
N VAL A 45 3.88 10.00 -7.80
CA VAL A 45 3.93 8.67 -8.40
C VAL A 45 3.39 8.75 -9.82
N LYS A 46 4.22 8.39 -10.81
CA LYS A 46 3.83 8.35 -12.22
C LYS A 46 2.66 7.39 -12.42
N GLY A 47 1.70 7.81 -13.24
CA GLY A 47 0.58 6.97 -13.64
C GLY A 47 -0.57 6.90 -12.63
N ILE A 48 -0.46 7.53 -11.46
CA ILE A 48 -1.49 7.47 -10.41
C ILE A 48 -1.79 8.88 -9.90
N THR A 49 -3.07 9.21 -9.72
CA THR A 49 -3.49 10.58 -9.36
C THR A 49 -3.22 10.95 -7.90
N LYS A 50 -3.02 9.96 -7.03
CA LYS A 50 -2.82 10.13 -5.57
C LYS A 50 -1.61 9.33 -5.11
N ASN A 51 -0.75 9.94 -4.30
CA ASN A 51 0.45 9.30 -3.75
C ASN A 51 0.13 8.33 -2.60
N VAL A 52 -0.97 8.57 -1.91
CA VAL A 52 -1.51 7.73 -0.85
C VAL A 52 -2.92 7.35 -1.25
N TYR A 53 -3.22 6.06 -1.24
CA TYR A 53 -4.58 5.62 -1.54
C TYR A 53 -4.90 4.29 -0.87
N PHE A 54 -6.11 4.20 -0.31
CA PHE A 54 -6.66 2.99 0.25
C PHE A 54 -7.77 2.45 -0.64
N ILE A 55 -7.54 1.27 -1.22
CA ILE A 55 -8.47 0.52 -2.05
C ILE A 55 -9.28 -0.43 -1.15
N THR A 56 -10.57 -0.15 -1.02
CA THR A 56 -11.49 -0.94 -0.20
C THR A 56 -12.20 -2.02 -1.00
N HIS A 57 -12.40 -3.19 -0.39
CA HIS A 57 -13.24 -4.25 -0.95
C HIS A 57 -13.89 -5.07 0.17
N THR A 58 -14.88 -5.88 -0.19
CA THR A 58 -15.56 -6.82 0.72
C THR A 58 -15.28 -8.28 0.42
N GLU A 59 -14.41 -8.57 -0.55
CA GLU A 59 -14.02 -9.94 -0.92
C GLU A 59 -13.45 -10.73 0.25
N LYS A 60 -13.93 -11.97 0.43
CA LYS A 60 -13.63 -12.80 1.61
C LYS A 60 -12.21 -13.37 1.59
N GLU A 61 -11.63 -13.52 2.76
CA GLU A 61 -10.36 -14.25 2.94
C GLU A 61 -10.55 -15.76 2.75
N SER A 62 -9.55 -16.41 2.17
CA SER A 62 -9.42 -17.87 2.15
C SER A 62 -8.61 -18.32 3.36
N ALA A 63 -9.10 -19.33 4.08
CA ALA A 63 -8.40 -19.96 5.18
C ALA A 63 -8.35 -21.48 4.96
N GLU A 64 -7.15 -22.05 4.91
CA GLU A 64 -6.96 -23.47 5.21
C GLU A 64 -7.05 -23.64 6.75
N SER A 65 -7.56 -24.79 7.18
CA SER A 65 -8.08 -25.07 8.52
C SER A 65 -7.07 -25.05 9.67
N ASP A 66 -5.82 -24.61 9.45
CA ASP A 66 -4.82 -24.50 10.51
C ASP A 66 -3.92 -23.26 10.39
N SER A 67 -3.49 -22.78 11.55
CA SER A 67 -3.04 -21.42 11.85
C SER A 67 -2.00 -20.76 10.89
N CYS A 68 -2.18 -19.45 10.67
CA CYS A 68 -1.27 -18.46 10.03
C CYS A 68 -1.23 -18.30 8.49
N SER A 69 -1.86 -19.16 7.69
CA SER A 69 -1.84 -19.12 6.21
C SER A 69 -3.03 -18.38 5.57
N LYS A 70 -3.47 -17.24 6.12
CA LYS A 70 -4.55 -16.45 5.51
C LYS A 70 -4.10 -15.82 4.20
N SER A 71 -4.99 -15.82 3.22
CA SER A 71 -4.76 -15.19 1.92
C SER A 71 -6.04 -14.58 1.36
N ASN A 72 -5.90 -13.61 0.48
CA ASN A 72 -6.97 -12.97 -0.25
C ASN A 72 -6.57 -12.86 -1.72
N ALA A 73 -7.21 -13.68 -2.56
CA ALA A 73 -6.91 -13.76 -3.98
C ALA A 73 -7.29 -12.49 -4.75
N HIS A 74 -8.32 -11.77 -4.29
CA HIS A 74 -8.69 -10.50 -4.88
C HIS A 74 -7.60 -9.46 -4.67
N GLU A 75 -7.14 -9.28 -3.43
CA GLU A 75 -6.03 -8.38 -3.11
C GLU A 75 -4.75 -8.75 -3.87
N ALA A 76 -4.43 -10.05 -3.94
CA ALA A 76 -3.21 -10.50 -4.61
C ALA A 76 -3.23 -10.20 -6.11
N LYS A 77 -4.36 -10.41 -6.79
CA LYS A 77 -4.51 -10.10 -8.22
C LYS A 77 -4.46 -8.59 -8.48
N PHE A 78 -5.11 -7.79 -7.62
CA PHE A 78 -5.07 -6.33 -7.75
C PHE A 78 -3.64 -5.81 -7.58
N ILE A 79 -2.93 -6.22 -6.53
CA ILE A 79 -1.56 -5.80 -6.27
C ILE A 79 -0.62 -6.27 -7.39
N ALA A 80 -0.81 -7.46 -7.94
CA ALA A 80 -0.03 -7.92 -9.08
C ALA A 80 -0.27 -7.06 -10.34
N GLY A 81 -1.51 -6.68 -10.60
CA GLY A 81 -1.85 -5.74 -11.68
C GLY A 81 -1.21 -4.36 -11.47
N LEU A 82 -1.35 -3.80 -10.27
CA LEU A 82 -0.77 -2.50 -9.91
C LEU A 82 0.76 -2.52 -9.97
N CYS A 83 1.38 -3.59 -9.50
CA CYS A 83 2.83 -3.75 -9.57
C CYS A 83 3.34 -3.78 -11.02
N ARG A 84 2.67 -4.52 -11.90
CA ARG A 84 3.00 -4.53 -13.34
C ARG A 84 2.81 -3.15 -13.95
N TYR A 85 1.70 -2.49 -13.64
CA TYR A 85 1.41 -1.14 -14.11
C TYR A 85 2.52 -0.16 -13.73
N LEU A 86 2.96 -0.16 -12.46
CA LEU A 86 4.06 0.70 -12.00
C LEU A 86 5.38 0.40 -12.73
N VAL A 87 5.72 -0.86 -12.97
CA VAL A 87 6.91 -1.19 -13.78
C VAL A 87 6.79 -0.62 -15.20
N LEU A 88 5.60 -0.66 -15.79
CA LEU A 88 5.34 -0.04 -17.11
C LEU A 88 5.39 1.51 -17.06
N GLN A 89 5.23 2.13 -15.89
CA GLN A 89 5.49 3.56 -15.67
C GLN A 89 6.98 3.89 -15.48
N ASP A 90 7.89 3.02 -15.88
CA ASP A 90 9.35 3.20 -15.78
C ASP A 90 9.85 3.24 -14.32
N TYR A 91 9.16 2.53 -13.40
CA TYR A 91 9.71 2.22 -12.09
C TYR A 91 10.51 0.93 -12.14
N LYS A 92 11.72 0.94 -11.57
CA LYS A 92 12.52 -0.28 -11.45
C LYS A 92 11.88 -1.23 -10.42
N PRO A 93 11.88 -2.55 -10.66
CA PRO A 93 11.37 -3.53 -9.71
C PRO A 93 11.87 -3.33 -8.27
N GLU A 94 13.13 -2.94 -8.10
CA GLU A 94 13.75 -2.72 -6.78
C GLU A 94 13.16 -1.52 -6.03
N GLN A 95 12.56 -0.55 -6.72
CA GLN A 95 11.89 0.62 -6.13
C GLN A 95 10.50 0.28 -5.57
N ILE A 96 9.99 -0.92 -5.85
CA ILE A 96 8.67 -1.37 -5.43
C ILE A 96 8.83 -2.50 -4.41
N THR A 97 8.21 -2.33 -3.24
CA THR A 97 8.10 -3.41 -2.26
C THR A 97 6.63 -3.72 -2.01
N VAL A 98 6.28 -5.01 -2.01
CA VAL A 98 4.97 -5.51 -1.61
C VAL A 98 5.05 -6.07 -0.21
N LEU A 99 4.23 -5.50 0.68
CA LEU A 99 4.10 -5.92 2.08
C LEU A 99 2.78 -6.63 2.32
N THR A 100 2.81 -7.61 3.20
CA THR A 100 1.60 -8.26 3.71
C THR A 100 1.76 -8.65 5.18
N MET A 101 0.64 -8.80 5.87
CA MET A 101 0.61 -9.22 7.27
C MET A 101 0.62 -10.76 7.44
N TYR A 102 0.43 -11.51 6.36
CA TYR A 102 0.24 -12.96 6.41
C TYR A 102 1.15 -13.70 5.44
N THR A 103 1.81 -14.74 5.94
CA THR A 103 2.74 -15.56 5.14
C THR A 103 2.03 -16.28 3.99
N GLY A 104 0.78 -16.73 4.19
CA GLY A 104 -0.04 -17.31 3.11
C GLY A 104 -0.22 -16.36 1.94
N GLN A 105 -0.55 -15.09 2.23
CA GLN A 105 -0.63 -14.05 1.22
C GLN A 105 0.70 -13.75 0.56
N MET A 106 1.82 -13.79 1.30
CA MET A 106 3.15 -13.56 0.72
C MET A 106 3.46 -14.59 -0.37
N PHE A 107 3.16 -15.87 -0.14
CA PHE A 107 3.35 -16.91 -1.16
C PHE A 107 2.43 -16.72 -2.37
N LEU A 108 1.18 -16.33 -2.13
CA LEU A 108 0.23 -16.05 -3.20
C LEU A 108 0.72 -14.87 -4.06
N LEU A 109 1.13 -13.77 -3.44
CA LEU A 109 1.69 -12.59 -4.12
C LEU A 109 2.95 -12.94 -4.92
N LYS A 110 3.87 -13.73 -4.34
CA LYS A 110 5.06 -14.20 -5.07
C LYS A 110 4.67 -14.97 -6.33
N ARG A 111 3.66 -15.84 -6.26
CA ARG A 111 3.17 -16.58 -7.43
C ARG A 111 2.54 -15.65 -8.47
N GLU A 112 1.69 -14.72 -8.06
CA GLU A 112 0.99 -13.81 -8.99
C GLU A 112 1.95 -12.81 -9.66
N ILE A 113 2.95 -12.30 -8.93
CA ILE A 113 3.86 -11.23 -9.40
C ILE A 113 5.07 -11.81 -10.15
N LEU A 114 5.76 -12.79 -9.57
CA LEU A 114 7.05 -13.26 -10.09
C LEU A 114 6.92 -14.17 -11.33
N ASN A 115 5.70 -14.62 -11.64
CA ASN A 115 5.41 -15.30 -12.90
C ASN A 115 5.55 -14.37 -14.12
N THR A 116 5.61 -13.05 -13.91
CA THR A 116 5.81 -12.06 -14.98
C THR A 116 7.26 -11.61 -15.00
N LYS A 117 7.93 -11.74 -16.15
CA LYS A 117 9.35 -11.38 -16.31
C LYS A 117 9.66 -9.92 -15.94
N THR A 118 8.74 -9.00 -16.21
CA THR A 118 8.91 -7.56 -15.92
C THR A 118 8.98 -7.25 -14.43
N CYS A 119 8.39 -8.08 -13.56
CA CYS A 119 8.39 -7.86 -12.12
C CYS A 119 9.47 -8.69 -11.38
N GLN A 120 10.40 -9.32 -12.10
CA GLN A 120 11.53 -10.01 -11.47
C GLN A 120 12.44 -8.97 -10.81
N GLY A 121 12.50 -8.99 -9.47
CA GLY A 121 13.24 -8.01 -8.66
C GLY A 121 12.38 -7.27 -7.64
N VAL A 122 11.05 -7.33 -7.79
CA VAL A 122 10.12 -6.76 -6.81
C VAL A 122 10.26 -7.51 -5.49
N ARG A 123 10.47 -6.76 -4.41
CA ARG A 123 10.61 -7.35 -3.09
C ARG A 123 9.22 -7.66 -2.50
N ILE A 124 9.00 -8.91 -2.11
CA ILE A 124 7.74 -9.37 -1.53
C ILE A 124 8.02 -10.02 -0.17
N THR A 125 7.53 -9.42 0.90
CA THR A 125 7.82 -9.89 2.26
C THR A 125 6.70 -9.60 3.26
N CYS A 126 6.74 -10.28 4.39
CA CYS A 126 5.87 -9.98 5.52
C CYS A 126 6.38 -8.74 6.28
N VAL A 127 5.46 -7.98 6.87
CA VAL A 127 5.76 -6.75 7.65
C VAL A 127 6.78 -7.01 8.77
N ASP A 128 6.71 -8.16 9.45
CA ASP A 128 7.64 -8.54 10.52
C ASP A 128 9.10 -8.66 10.03
N ASN A 129 9.31 -8.98 8.75
CA ASN A 129 10.63 -9.14 8.13
C ASN A 129 11.12 -7.86 7.42
N PHE A 130 10.36 -6.76 7.50
CA PHE A 130 10.66 -5.49 6.82
C PHE A 130 10.97 -4.35 7.82
N GLN A 131 11.43 -4.70 9.02
CA GLN A 131 11.75 -3.72 10.05
C GLN A 131 13.10 -3.04 9.75
N GLY A 132 13.10 -1.70 9.69
CA GLY A 132 14.31 -0.92 9.46
C GLY A 132 14.62 -0.66 7.98
N GLU A 133 13.85 -1.24 7.07
CA GLU A 133 13.98 -1.02 5.64
C GLU A 133 12.98 0.03 5.15
N GLU A 134 13.15 0.50 3.92
CA GLU A 134 12.32 1.53 3.30
C GLU A 134 12.39 1.36 1.78
N ASN A 135 11.33 1.78 1.08
CA ASN A 135 11.34 1.79 -0.38
C ASN A 135 10.56 2.99 -0.94
N ASP A 136 10.75 3.28 -2.22
CA ASP A 136 10.06 4.39 -2.87
C ASP A 136 8.56 4.15 -2.88
N ILE A 137 8.12 2.98 -3.34
CA ILE A 137 6.70 2.61 -3.41
C ILE A 137 6.43 1.35 -2.59
N ILE A 138 5.42 1.41 -1.72
CA ILE A 138 4.92 0.28 -0.95
C ILE A 138 3.50 -0.07 -1.40
N LEU A 139 3.30 -1.34 -1.75
CA LEU A 139 1.98 -1.93 -1.95
C LEU A 139 1.66 -2.82 -0.75
N LEU A 140 0.60 -2.52 -0.01
CA LEU A 140 0.26 -3.21 1.24
C LEU A 140 -1.04 -4.01 1.11
N SER A 141 -0.97 -5.32 1.37
CA SER A 141 -2.13 -6.22 1.46
C SER A 141 -2.49 -6.52 2.91
N LEU A 142 -3.72 -6.20 3.31
CA LEU A 142 -4.21 -6.40 4.67
C LEU A 142 -4.87 -7.77 4.88
N VAL A 143 -5.35 -8.41 3.81
CA VAL A 143 -5.89 -9.78 3.71
C VAL A 143 -7.22 -9.99 4.44
N ARG A 144 -7.39 -9.39 5.61
CA ARG A 144 -8.49 -9.71 6.53
C ARG A 144 -9.81 -9.21 6.02
N SER A 145 -10.67 -10.17 5.70
CA SER A 145 -12.06 -9.93 5.33
C SER A 145 -12.88 -11.16 5.71
N ASN A 146 -13.42 -11.15 6.93
CA ASN A 146 -14.23 -12.25 7.47
C ASN A 146 -15.50 -11.74 8.14
N THR A 147 -16.48 -12.63 8.28
CA THR A 147 -17.77 -12.35 8.91
C THR A 147 -17.65 -12.18 10.43
N ASP A 148 -16.63 -12.78 11.04
CA ASP A 148 -16.36 -12.70 12.49
C ASP A 148 -15.80 -11.33 12.92
N GLY A 149 -15.40 -10.47 11.96
CA GLY A 149 -14.71 -9.20 12.24
C GLY A 149 -13.41 -9.38 13.02
N LYS A 150 -12.70 -10.49 12.87
CA LYS A 150 -11.41 -10.70 13.54
C LYS A 150 -10.32 -10.07 12.68
N ILE A 151 -9.61 -9.09 13.21
CA ILE A 151 -8.51 -8.41 12.49
C ILE A 151 -7.11 -8.96 12.83
N GLY A 152 -6.95 -9.69 13.95
CA GLY A 152 -5.71 -10.38 14.30
C GLY A 152 -4.50 -9.42 14.34
N PHE A 153 -3.42 -9.74 13.62
CA PHE A 153 -2.18 -8.93 13.58
C PHE A 153 -2.39 -7.46 13.18
N LEU A 154 -3.51 -7.12 12.53
CA LEU A 154 -3.87 -5.75 12.20
C LEU A 154 -4.35 -4.91 13.40
N SER A 155 -4.48 -5.49 14.61
CA SER A 155 -4.79 -4.74 15.84
C SER A 155 -3.55 -4.29 16.61
N ILE A 156 -2.34 -4.62 16.14
CA ILE A 156 -1.09 -4.31 16.83
C ILE A 156 -0.55 -2.99 16.26
N ASP A 157 -0.61 -1.91 17.04
CA ASP A 157 -0.23 -0.57 16.59
C ASP A 157 1.19 -0.49 16.03
N ASN A 158 2.15 -1.20 16.64
CA ASN A 158 3.52 -1.26 16.12
C ASN A 158 3.58 -1.86 14.70
N ARG A 159 2.76 -2.86 14.39
CA ARG A 159 2.72 -3.47 13.04
C ARG A 159 2.06 -2.55 12.04
N ILE A 160 0.99 -1.85 12.44
CA ILE A 160 0.33 -0.82 11.62
C ILE A 160 1.35 0.27 11.29
N CYS A 161 2.02 0.82 12.30
CA CYS A 161 3.07 1.82 12.14
C CYS A 161 4.15 1.37 11.18
N VAL A 162 4.68 0.16 11.38
CA VAL A 162 5.71 -0.40 10.49
C VAL A 162 5.15 -0.54 9.08
N SER A 163 3.91 -0.97 8.86
CA SER A 163 3.39 -1.13 7.49
C SER A 163 3.16 0.18 6.74
N LEU A 164 2.74 1.24 7.43
CA LEU A 164 2.42 2.54 6.81
C LEU A 164 3.66 3.44 6.64
N SER A 165 4.68 3.30 7.51
CA SER A 165 5.85 4.22 7.55
C SER A 165 7.04 3.79 6.67
N ARG A 166 6.81 2.92 5.69
CA ARG A 166 7.89 2.29 4.88
C ARG A 166 8.02 2.86 3.48
N ALA A 167 6.98 3.55 3.02
CA ALA A 167 6.98 4.25 1.76
C ALA A 167 7.65 5.62 1.89
N LYS A 168 8.50 5.95 0.93
CA LYS A 168 9.01 7.32 0.76
C LYS A 168 8.07 8.14 -0.10
N HIS A 169 7.68 7.58 -1.24
CA HIS A 169 6.95 8.24 -2.30
C HIS A 169 5.48 7.78 -2.33
N GLY A 170 5.22 6.51 -2.62
CA GLY A 170 3.88 6.00 -2.84
C GLY A 170 3.46 4.97 -1.80
N LEU A 171 2.26 5.11 -1.23
CA LEU A 171 1.65 4.09 -0.35
C LEU A 171 0.27 3.71 -0.87
N TYR A 172 0.14 2.46 -1.32
CA TYR A 172 -1.12 1.91 -1.81
C TYR A 172 -1.54 0.73 -0.95
N VAL A 173 -2.67 0.86 -0.26
CA VAL A 173 -3.16 -0.14 0.69
C VAL A 173 -4.41 -0.79 0.13
N VAL A 174 -4.48 -2.11 0.16
CA VAL A 174 -5.66 -2.88 -0.27
C VAL A 174 -6.18 -3.69 0.91
N GLY A 175 -7.48 -3.56 1.21
CA GLY A 175 -8.09 -4.33 2.28
C GLY A 175 -9.55 -4.00 2.52
N ASN A 176 -10.16 -4.67 3.50
CA ASN A 176 -11.53 -4.39 3.92
C ASN A 176 -11.55 -3.34 5.03
N MET A 177 -11.73 -2.06 4.68
CA MET A 177 -11.73 -0.96 5.66
C MET A 177 -12.85 -1.10 6.69
N SER A 178 -14.06 -1.48 6.25
CA SER A 178 -15.21 -1.63 7.15
C SER A 178 -14.97 -2.67 8.25
N ALA A 179 -14.25 -3.76 7.93
CA ALA A 179 -13.89 -4.77 8.92
C ALA A 179 -12.87 -4.25 9.95
N MET A 180 -11.99 -3.33 9.55
CA MET A 180 -10.92 -2.80 10.40
C MET A 180 -11.39 -1.69 11.34
N THR A 181 -12.15 -0.73 10.84
CA THR A 181 -12.61 0.43 11.64
C THR A 181 -13.60 0.03 12.74
N ASN A 182 -14.33 -1.07 12.54
CA ASN A 182 -15.21 -1.63 13.56
C ASN A 182 -14.47 -2.18 14.79
N LYS A 183 -13.16 -2.44 14.70
CA LYS A 183 -12.41 -3.19 15.71
C LYS A 183 -11.17 -2.48 16.23
N SER A 184 -10.67 -1.46 15.53
CA SER A 184 -9.49 -0.71 15.95
C SER A 184 -9.74 0.80 15.86
N LYS A 185 -9.42 1.50 16.96
CA LYS A 185 -9.48 2.96 17.02
C LYS A 185 -8.43 3.58 16.09
N THR A 186 -7.24 2.98 16.02
CA THR A 186 -6.14 3.41 15.14
C THR A 186 -6.58 3.42 13.68
N TRP A 187 -7.23 2.34 13.21
CA TRP A 187 -7.76 2.28 11.85
C TRP A 187 -8.91 3.25 11.59
N ARG A 188 -9.72 3.58 12.61
CA ARG A 188 -10.74 4.63 12.49
C ARG A 188 -10.10 5.99 12.27
N THR A 189 -9.10 6.37 13.07
CA THR A 189 -8.37 7.63 12.88
C THR A 189 -7.68 7.71 11.52
N ILE A 190 -7.12 6.59 11.04
CA ILE A 190 -6.54 6.51 9.69
C ILE A 190 -7.63 6.69 8.62
N MET A 191 -8.80 6.06 8.78
CA MET A 191 -9.93 6.23 7.86
C MET A 191 -10.39 7.68 7.82
N ASP A 192 -10.57 8.34 8.96
CA ASP A 192 -11.02 9.73 9.04
C ASP A 192 -10.06 10.67 8.29
N LYS A 193 -8.75 10.40 8.35
CA LYS A 193 -7.73 11.14 7.58
C LYS A 193 -7.81 10.87 6.08
N LEU A 194 -7.91 9.61 5.68
CA LEU A 194 -8.04 9.24 4.27
C LEU A 194 -9.31 9.83 3.65
N GLU A 195 -10.42 9.87 4.40
CA GLU A 195 -11.68 10.47 3.97
C GLU A 195 -11.55 11.99 3.83
N ALA A 196 -10.85 12.66 4.75
CA ALA A 196 -10.60 14.10 4.67
C ALA A 196 -9.78 14.52 3.43
N HIS A 197 -8.96 13.62 2.88
CA HIS A 197 -8.10 13.87 1.72
C HIS A 197 -8.61 13.27 0.39
N ASP A 198 -9.77 12.61 0.40
CA ASP A 198 -10.31 11.85 -0.74
C ASP A 198 -9.27 10.81 -1.27
N GLU A 199 -8.71 10.05 -0.33
CA GLU A 199 -7.66 9.03 -0.55
C GLU A 199 -8.16 7.61 -0.24
N TYR A 200 -9.47 7.41 -0.25
CA TYR A 200 -10.11 6.13 0.06
C TYR A 200 -11.28 5.86 -0.90
N GLY A 201 -11.33 4.65 -1.45
CA GLY A 201 -12.46 4.24 -2.29
C GLY A 201 -12.31 2.82 -2.83
N GLU A 202 -13.32 2.37 -3.59
CA GLU A 202 -13.31 1.03 -4.20
C GLU A 202 -12.44 0.96 -5.46
N ALA A 203 -12.14 2.11 -6.08
CA ALA A 203 -11.37 2.21 -7.31
C ALA A 203 -10.16 3.11 -7.11
N LEU A 204 -9.01 2.71 -7.65
CA LEU A 204 -7.85 3.57 -7.83
C LEU A 204 -7.94 4.26 -9.20
N GLU A 205 -7.63 5.55 -9.27
CA GLU A 205 -7.62 6.30 -10.53
C GLU A 205 -6.19 6.38 -11.08
N LEU A 206 -6.01 5.77 -12.25
CA LEU A 206 -4.77 5.79 -13.02
C LEU A 206 -4.85 6.92 -14.05
N GLU A 207 -3.72 7.52 -14.40
CA GLU A 207 -3.63 8.60 -15.38
C GLU A 207 -2.54 8.33 -16.41
N CYS A 208 -2.92 8.27 -17.69
CA CYS A 208 -1.97 8.14 -18.78
C CYS A 208 -1.03 9.36 -18.82
N GLN A 209 0.28 9.14 -18.70
CA GLN A 209 1.27 10.21 -18.67
C GLN A 209 1.40 11.00 -19.99
N ILE A 210 0.88 10.44 -21.09
CA ILE A 210 0.94 11.06 -22.42
C ILE A 210 -0.34 11.84 -22.72
N HIS A 211 -1.51 11.20 -22.53
CA HIS A 211 -2.80 11.76 -22.94
C HIS A 211 -3.61 12.38 -21.80
N GLY A 212 -3.22 12.17 -20.54
CA GLY A 212 -4.01 12.60 -19.36
C GLY A 212 -5.32 11.83 -19.17
N THR A 213 -5.56 10.78 -19.96
CA THR A 213 -6.75 9.93 -19.84
C THR A 213 -6.76 9.24 -18.49
N ARG A 214 -7.87 9.38 -17.76
CA ARG A 214 -8.05 8.77 -16.44
C ARG A 214 -8.86 7.49 -16.50
N THR A 215 -8.34 6.44 -15.87
CA THR A 215 -8.96 5.12 -15.85
C THR A 215 -9.09 4.63 -14.42
N LYS A 216 -10.31 4.26 -14.01
CA LYS A 216 -10.58 3.69 -12.70
C LYS A 216 -10.39 2.17 -12.72
N VAL A 217 -9.59 1.65 -11.80
CA VAL A 217 -9.35 0.21 -11.62
C VAL A 217 -9.82 -0.23 -10.22
N GLN A 218 -10.70 -1.22 -10.17
CA GLN A 218 -11.24 -1.78 -8.91
C GLN A 218 -10.70 -3.19 -8.65
N THR A 219 -10.45 -3.94 -9.71
CA THR A 219 -10.04 -5.35 -9.67
C THR A 219 -8.77 -5.57 -10.49
N GLY A 220 -8.09 -6.70 -10.25
CA GLY A 220 -6.92 -7.08 -11.04
C GLY A 220 -7.18 -7.23 -12.55
N GLN A 221 -8.43 -7.41 -12.98
CA GLN A 221 -8.80 -7.50 -14.40
C GLN A 221 -8.92 -6.13 -15.06
N ASP A 222 -9.18 -5.07 -14.28
CA ASP A 222 -9.36 -3.72 -14.83
C ASP A 222 -8.06 -3.15 -15.42
N PHE A 223 -6.90 -3.70 -15.06
CA PHE A 223 -5.62 -3.33 -15.65
C PHE A 223 -5.52 -3.66 -17.15
N ILE A 224 -6.43 -4.46 -17.70
CA ILE A 224 -6.54 -4.67 -19.17
C ILE A 224 -6.96 -3.37 -19.89
N LYS A 225 -7.64 -2.44 -19.19
CA LYS A 225 -8.07 -1.14 -19.72
C LYS A 225 -6.93 -0.12 -19.85
N VAL A 226 -5.74 -0.45 -19.35
CA VAL A 226 -4.53 0.39 -19.42
C VAL A 226 -3.38 -0.41 -20.04
N PRO A 227 -3.52 -0.83 -21.31
CA PRO A 227 -2.51 -1.65 -21.97
C PRO A 227 -1.17 -0.92 -22.01
N GLU A 228 -0.08 -1.66 -21.83
CA GLU A 228 1.29 -1.13 -21.81
C GLU A 228 1.51 0.03 -20.80
N GLY A 229 0.64 0.16 -19.78
CA GLY A 229 0.69 1.25 -18.81
C GLY A 229 0.09 2.59 -19.30
N GLY A 230 -0.46 2.61 -20.51
CA GLY A 230 -1.04 3.81 -21.12
C GLY A 230 -2.56 3.82 -21.11
N CYS A 231 -3.13 4.34 -22.19
CA CYS A 231 -4.55 4.26 -22.52
C CYS A 231 -4.73 3.79 -23.97
N ASP A 232 -5.96 3.55 -24.39
CA ASP A 232 -6.27 3.03 -25.73
C ASP A 232 -6.17 4.09 -26.86
N GLN A 233 -5.72 5.30 -26.54
CA GLN A 233 -5.54 6.35 -27.54
C GLN A 233 -4.22 6.17 -28.29
N LEU A 234 -4.26 6.40 -29.61
CA LEU A 234 -3.04 6.42 -30.44
C LEU A 234 -2.10 7.52 -29.93
N CYS A 235 -0.88 7.13 -29.58
CA CYS A 235 0.18 8.07 -29.21
C CYS A 235 1.13 8.27 -30.38
N ASP A 236 1.59 9.50 -30.59
CA ASP A 236 2.62 9.83 -31.59
C ASP A 236 4.04 9.48 -31.10
N THR A 237 4.16 8.90 -29.91
CA THR A 237 5.43 8.43 -29.34
C THR A 237 5.94 7.21 -30.10
N ILE A 238 7.17 7.33 -30.61
CA ILE A 238 7.88 6.22 -31.25
C ILE A 238 8.27 5.23 -30.15
N LEU A 239 7.89 3.96 -30.31
CA LEU A 239 8.33 2.88 -29.42
C LEU A 239 9.87 2.78 -29.48
N PRO A 240 10.57 2.77 -28.33
CA PRO A 240 12.03 2.65 -28.29
C PRO A 240 12.56 1.28 -28.72
#